data_AF-A0A7C6HD43-F1
#
_entry.id   AF-A0A7C6HD43-F1
#
_cell.length_a   1.000
_cell.length_b   1.000
_cell.length_c   1.000
_cell.angle_alpha   90.00
_cell.angle_beta   90.00
_cell.angle_gamma   90.00
#
_symmetry.space_group_name_H-M   'P 1'
#
loop_
_entity.id
_entity.type
_entity.pdbx_description
1 polymer ?
#
loop_
_entity_poly.entity_id
_entity_poly.type
_entity_poly.pdbx_seq_one_letter_code
_entity_poly.pdbx_strand_id
1 'polypeptide(L)'
;MKVRLTETVLRDANQSLIATRMPFSDFEGILETLDEAGYHSLECWGGATFDSCLRYLSEDPWERLRKIKAKVKKTPLQMLLRGQNILGYKHYPDDVVRKFVQHAAMNGMDIFRIFDALNDFRNIEVAIDETLKQGKHAQGCICYTTSPIHNLDKYAAMGKELEALGVQSICIKDMAGIMGPQEAYDLVKALKSSVSVPIVLHTHSTTGLGPITYIKAVEAGCDVIDTAISSFGGGTSQPPTETMHYALQQLGYDTGLNMVNLQKINNYYRPLKDRYIQSGQLDPYVMGTETDALIYQIPGGMLSNLIAQLKAQNAMDKLPEVLTETPRVREDLGFPPLVTPMSQMVGVQAATNVLVGERYKNISKEVKSYFRGEYGRAPGKVNEALAKKVLGDETPITGRFADTLEPAFEKTKAEIGEMARNDEDVLSYIAFPQIAEKFFKEREERESKTVNYTITKKED
;
A
#
# COMPACT_ATOMS: atom_id res chain seq x y z
N MET A 1 -13.21 15.23 -22.61
CA MET A 1 -13.15 13.85 -22.05
C MET A 1 -13.01 13.96 -20.54
N LYS A 2 -13.51 13.00 -19.75
CA LYS A 2 -13.47 13.08 -18.29
C LYS A 2 -12.39 12.16 -17.72
N VAL A 3 -11.59 12.68 -16.79
CA VAL A 3 -10.56 11.92 -16.03
C VAL A 3 -10.81 12.17 -14.56
N ARG A 4 -10.87 11.13 -13.73
CA ARG A 4 -11.16 11.31 -12.30
C ARG A 4 -9.88 11.20 -11.47
N LEU A 5 -9.87 11.80 -10.28
CA LEU A 5 -8.70 11.80 -9.40
C LEU A 5 -9.05 11.18 -8.05
N THR A 6 -8.22 10.26 -7.57
CA THR A 6 -8.28 9.71 -6.21
C THR A 6 -7.29 10.45 -5.31
N GLU A 7 -7.74 10.91 -4.15
CA GLU A 7 -6.89 11.61 -3.18
C GLU A 7 -6.27 10.65 -2.18
N THR A 8 -4.94 10.73 -1.99
CA THR A 8 -4.19 9.80 -1.13
C THR A 8 -3.68 10.41 0.18
N VAL A 9 -3.99 11.69 0.48
CA VAL A 9 -3.46 12.36 1.68
C VAL A 9 -3.72 11.62 2.99
N LEU A 10 -4.86 10.96 3.11
CA LEU A 10 -5.27 10.23 4.32
C LEU A 10 -4.60 8.85 4.46
N ARG A 11 -3.90 8.35 3.43
CA ARG A 11 -3.21 7.05 3.44
C ARG A 11 -1.81 7.12 2.84
N ASP A 12 -1.65 7.05 1.52
CA ASP A 12 -0.32 6.85 0.92
C ASP A 12 0.59 8.08 1.06
N ALA A 13 0.04 9.29 0.98
CA ALA A 13 0.87 10.49 1.02
C ALA A 13 1.54 10.65 2.39
N ASN A 14 0.76 10.50 3.47
CA ASN A 14 1.32 10.56 4.82
C ASN A 14 2.16 9.31 5.16
N GLN A 15 1.82 8.14 4.58
CA GLN A 15 2.68 6.96 4.67
C GLN A 15 4.07 7.22 4.04
N SER A 16 4.10 7.91 2.90
CA SER A 16 5.31 8.18 2.14
C SER A 16 6.17 9.30 2.72
N LEU A 17 5.55 10.35 3.25
CA LEU A 17 6.25 11.57 3.69
C LEU A 17 6.52 11.62 5.19
N ILE A 18 5.65 11.04 6.01
CA ILE A 18 5.72 11.15 7.48
C ILE A 18 5.60 9.81 8.19
N ALA A 19 6.04 8.74 7.53
CA ALA A 19 6.06 7.37 8.07
C ALA A 19 4.71 6.90 8.62
N THR A 20 3.59 7.37 8.05
CA THR A 20 2.22 7.00 8.47
C THR A 20 1.83 7.55 9.85
N ARG A 21 2.46 8.64 10.31
CA ARG A 21 2.24 9.22 11.66
C ARG A 21 1.23 10.37 11.70
N MET A 22 0.22 10.34 10.84
CA MET A 22 -0.90 11.28 10.90
C MET A 22 -2.00 10.75 11.83
N PRO A 23 -2.19 11.31 13.05
CA PRO A 23 -3.32 10.99 13.91
C PRO A 23 -4.64 11.52 13.32
N PHE A 24 -5.76 10.93 13.72
CA PHE A 24 -7.09 11.33 13.26
C PHE A 24 -7.39 12.81 13.57
N SER A 25 -6.94 13.29 14.72
CA SER A 25 -7.11 14.70 15.14
C SER A 25 -6.51 15.70 14.17
N ASP A 26 -5.48 15.31 13.42
CA ASP A 26 -4.80 16.21 12.48
C ASP A 26 -5.54 16.36 11.15
N PHE A 27 -6.51 15.50 10.82
CA PHE A 27 -7.29 15.62 9.58
C PHE A 27 -8.81 15.61 9.78
N GLU A 28 -9.29 15.38 11.01
CA GLU A 28 -10.71 15.32 11.31
C GLU A 28 -11.50 16.55 10.81
N GLY A 29 -10.92 17.74 10.96
CA GLY A 29 -11.57 19.02 10.65
C GLY A 29 -11.73 19.31 9.15
N ILE A 30 -11.06 18.56 8.27
CA ILE A 30 -11.09 18.78 6.82
C ILE A 30 -11.91 17.73 6.05
N LEU A 31 -12.40 16.68 6.73
CA LEU A 31 -13.08 15.54 6.10
C LEU A 31 -14.30 15.93 5.26
N GLU A 32 -15.15 16.82 5.74
CA GLU A 32 -16.32 17.27 4.96
C GLU A 32 -15.91 18.07 3.72
N THR A 33 -14.82 18.85 3.79
CA THR A 33 -14.32 19.58 2.61
C THR A 33 -13.70 18.63 1.58
N LEU A 34 -13.02 17.57 2.04
CA LEU A 34 -12.57 16.48 1.17
C LEU A 34 -13.76 15.80 0.47
N ASP A 35 -14.86 15.57 1.19
CA ASP A 35 -16.06 14.93 0.66
C ASP A 35 -16.77 15.76 -0.43
N GLU A 36 -16.65 17.09 -0.36
CA GLU A 36 -17.24 18.03 -1.33
C GLU A 36 -16.29 18.41 -2.49
N ALA A 37 -15.06 17.91 -2.51
CA ALA A 37 -14.07 18.33 -3.49
C ALA A 37 -14.25 17.72 -4.88
N GLY A 38 -15.08 16.68 -5.01
CA GLY A 38 -15.38 16.01 -6.29
C GLY A 38 -14.42 14.88 -6.66
N TYR A 39 -13.69 14.33 -5.68
CA TYR A 39 -12.77 13.20 -5.91
C TYR A 39 -13.50 11.94 -6.37
N HIS A 40 -12.78 11.08 -7.10
CA HIS A 40 -13.23 9.73 -7.44
C HIS A 40 -13.42 8.88 -6.20
N SER A 41 -12.43 8.92 -5.32
CA SER A 41 -12.37 8.22 -4.04
C SER A 41 -11.36 8.91 -3.12
N LEU A 42 -11.49 8.69 -1.82
CA LEU A 42 -10.48 9.04 -0.82
C LEU A 42 -9.78 7.76 -0.37
N GLU A 43 -8.49 7.63 -0.66
CA GLU A 43 -7.71 6.54 -0.12
C GLU A 43 -7.33 6.87 1.34
N CYS A 44 -7.98 6.21 2.29
CA CYS A 44 -7.99 6.63 3.70
C CYS A 44 -7.75 5.51 4.70
N TRP A 45 -7.53 4.28 4.23
CA TRP A 45 -7.36 3.12 5.10
C TRP A 45 -6.54 2.00 4.44
N GLY A 46 -6.15 1.00 5.21
CA GLY A 46 -5.27 -0.06 4.73
C GLY A 46 -3.81 0.38 4.58
N GLY A 47 -3.03 -0.37 3.81
CA GLY A 47 -1.57 -0.19 3.77
C GLY A 47 -0.96 -0.28 5.18
N ALA A 48 -0.10 0.67 5.55
CA ALA A 48 0.53 0.71 6.86
C ALA A 48 -0.30 1.41 7.95
N THR A 49 -1.46 2.00 7.61
CA THR A 49 -2.25 2.78 8.57
C THR A 49 -2.75 1.94 9.74
N PHE A 50 -3.12 0.68 9.50
CA PHE A 50 -3.63 -0.22 10.52
C PHE A 50 -2.60 -0.54 11.60
N ASP A 51 -1.39 -0.95 11.21
CA ASP A 51 -0.24 -1.13 12.14
C ASP A 51 0.07 0.20 12.85
N SER A 52 0.11 1.31 12.11
CA SER A 52 0.47 2.61 12.66
C SER A 52 -0.51 3.12 13.72
N CYS A 53 -1.81 2.96 13.49
CA CYS A 53 -2.88 3.30 14.43
C CYS A 53 -2.65 2.63 15.78
N LEU A 54 -2.48 1.31 15.77
CA LEU A 54 -2.29 0.51 16.98
C LEU A 54 -0.95 0.80 17.65
N ARG A 55 0.13 0.86 16.85
CA ARG A 55 1.50 0.86 17.38
C ARG A 55 1.97 2.22 17.87
N TYR A 56 1.59 3.30 17.19
CA TYR A 56 2.21 4.62 17.40
C TYR A 56 1.21 5.73 17.73
N LEU A 57 -0.02 5.63 17.23
CA LEU A 57 -1.01 6.69 17.38
C LEU A 57 -1.94 6.43 18.56
N SER A 58 -1.90 5.21 19.13
CA SER A 58 -2.82 4.74 20.16
C SER A 58 -4.28 4.94 19.75
N GLU A 59 -4.58 4.68 18.47
CA GLU A 59 -5.90 4.76 17.86
C GLU A 59 -6.37 3.37 17.40
N ASP A 60 -7.66 3.10 17.54
CA ASP A 60 -8.28 1.93 16.93
C ASP A 60 -8.52 2.19 15.43
N PRO A 61 -7.90 1.40 14.51
CA PRO A 61 -8.07 1.59 13.08
C PRO A 61 -9.51 1.38 12.61
N TRP A 62 -10.30 0.53 13.25
CA TRP A 62 -11.71 0.31 12.90
C TRP A 62 -12.56 1.52 13.27
N GLU A 63 -12.32 2.08 14.45
CA GLU A 63 -12.96 3.32 14.88
C GLU A 63 -12.55 4.50 14.00
N ARG A 64 -11.28 4.58 13.59
CA ARG A 64 -10.82 5.58 12.62
C ARG A 64 -11.63 5.49 11.32
N LEU A 65 -11.85 4.29 10.78
CA LEU A 65 -12.67 4.09 9.57
C LEU A 65 -14.12 4.57 9.79
N ARG A 66 -14.76 4.17 10.90
CA ARG A 66 -16.12 4.62 11.24
C ARG A 66 -16.21 6.14 11.35
N LYS A 67 -15.25 6.79 11.99
CA LYS A 67 -15.19 8.25 12.14
C LYS A 67 -14.99 8.97 10.80
N ILE A 68 -14.17 8.42 9.90
CA ILE A 68 -14.05 8.94 8.53
C ILE A 68 -15.38 8.80 7.80
N LYS A 69 -15.98 7.60 7.78
CA LYS A 69 -17.28 7.36 7.14
C LYS A 69 -18.40 8.20 7.75
N ALA A 70 -18.30 8.57 9.03
CA ALA A 70 -19.27 9.44 9.69
C ALA A 70 -19.31 10.86 9.07
N LYS A 71 -18.19 11.34 8.52
CA LYS A 71 -18.08 12.69 7.92
C LYS A 71 -18.00 12.69 6.39
N VAL A 72 -17.52 11.60 5.79
CA VAL A 72 -17.41 11.43 4.33
C VAL A 72 -18.55 10.54 3.83
N LYS A 73 -19.56 11.15 3.22
CA LYS A 73 -20.80 10.48 2.79
C LYS A 73 -20.95 10.37 1.28
N LYS A 74 -20.37 11.31 0.53
CA LYS A 74 -20.54 11.42 -0.93
C LYS A 74 -19.45 10.67 -1.69
N THR A 75 -18.21 10.81 -1.23
CA THR A 75 -17.03 10.28 -1.88
C THR A 75 -16.75 8.86 -1.40
N PRO A 76 -16.59 7.88 -2.30
CA PRO A 76 -16.22 6.51 -1.93
C PRO A 76 -14.93 6.44 -1.11
N LEU A 77 -14.95 5.67 -0.04
CA LEU A 77 -13.73 5.38 0.73
C LEU A 77 -12.97 4.22 0.07
N GLN A 78 -11.67 4.41 -0.11
CA GLN A 78 -10.78 3.43 -0.72
C GLN A 78 -9.72 2.95 0.27
N MET A 79 -9.40 1.66 0.22
CA MET A 79 -8.26 1.08 0.93
C MET A 79 -7.30 0.34 0.02
N LEU A 80 -6.07 0.17 0.50
CA LEU A 80 -5.09 -0.74 -0.06
C LEU A 80 -5.05 -2.04 0.77
N LEU A 81 -5.36 -3.18 0.13
CA LEU A 81 -5.37 -4.52 0.72
C LEU A 81 -4.35 -5.43 0.01
N ARG A 82 -3.56 -6.18 0.77
CA ARG A 82 -2.50 -7.07 0.26
C ARG A 82 -2.99 -8.49 0.05
N GLY A 83 -4.13 -8.68 -0.63
CA GLY A 83 -4.70 -10.01 -0.88
C GLY A 83 -4.72 -10.90 0.37
N GLN A 84 -4.11 -12.09 0.25
CA GLN A 84 -3.98 -13.08 1.32
C GLN A 84 -3.19 -12.59 2.54
N ASN A 85 -2.37 -11.55 2.42
CA ASN A 85 -1.65 -10.93 3.52
C ASN A 85 -2.47 -9.90 4.29
N ILE A 86 -3.70 -9.59 3.86
CA ILE A 86 -4.54 -8.50 4.40
C ILE A 86 -3.74 -7.20 4.57
N LEU A 87 -3.42 -6.79 5.80
CA LEU A 87 -2.56 -5.65 6.14
C LEU A 87 -1.27 -6.08 6.86
N GLY A 88 -1.04 -7.38 7.02
CA GLY A 88 0.12 -7.95 7.71
C GLY A 88 1.29 -8.28 6.78
N TYR A 89 2.15 -9.19 7.26
CA TYR A 89 3.44 -9.56 6.64
C TYR A 89 3.53 -11.03 6.19
N LYS A 90 2.48 -11.82 6.36
CA LYS A 90 2.38 -13.25 5.99
C LYS A 90 1.01 -13.56 5.37
N HIS A 91 0.85 -14.69 4.70
CA HIS A 91 -0.48 -15.15 4.29
C HIS A 91 -1.31 -15.55 5.52
N TYR A 92 -2.61 -15.29 5.44
CA TYR A 92 -3.60 -15.72 6.41
C TYR A 92 -4.52 -16.76 5.78
N PRO A 93 -5.17 -17.63 6.57
CA PRO A 93 -6.19 -18.54 6.04
C PRO A 93 -7.42 -17.78 5.55
N ASP A 94 -8.22 -18.43 4.70
CA ASP A 94 -9.31 -17.77 3.97
C ASP A 94 -10.41 -17.21 4.87
N ASP A 95 -10.71 -17.87 5.98
CA ASP A 95 -11.71 -17.42 6.95
C ASP A 95 -11.36 -16.05 7.53
N VAL A 96 -10.07 -15.81 7.79
CA VAL A 96 -9.54 -14.52 8.26
C VAL A 96 -9.66 -13.46 7.17
N VAL A 97 -9.24 -13.76 5.94
CA VAL A 97 -9.32 -12.80 4.82
C VAL A 97 -10.78 -12.38 4.58
N ARG A 98 -11.70 -13.35 4.57
CA ARG A 98 -13.13 -13.10 4.37
C ARG A 98 -13.71 -12.23 5.47
N LYS A 99 -13.50 -12.60 6.74
CA LYS A 99 -13.97 -11.79 7.88
C LYS A 99 -13.36 -10.39 7.87
N PHE A 100 -12.09 -10.25 7.51
CA PHE A 100 -11.46 -8.94 7.41
C PHE A 100 -12.14 -8.03 6.37
N VAL A 101 -12.38 -8.56 5.16
CA VAL A 101 -13.09 -7.82 4.10
C VAL A 101 -14.53 -7.49 4.50
N GLN A 102 -15.24 -8.45 5.09
CA GLN A 102 -16.60 -8.26 5.60
C GLN A 102 -16.67 -7.12 6.63
N HIS A 103 -15.79 -7.12 7.63
CA HIS A 103 -15.75 -6.06 8.64
C HIS A 103 -15.33 -4.71 8.06
N ALA A 104 -14.38 -4.67 7.13
CA ALA A 104 -14.01 -3.43 6.45
C ALA A 104 -15.19 -2.84 5.65
N ALA A 105 -15.91 -3.68 4.91
CA ALA A 105 -17.10 -3.27 4.14
C ALA A 105 -18.22 -2.77 5.07
N MET A 106 -18.51 -3.49 6.16
CA MET A 106 -19.50 -3.13 7.16
C MET A 106 -19.22 -1.77 7.81
N ASN A 107 -17.95 -1.47 8.08
CA ASN A 107 -17.53 -0.22 8.71
C ASN A 107 -17.44 0.98 7.75
N GLY A 108 -17.68 0.78 6.46
CA GLY A 108 -17.85 1.88 5.50
C GLY A 108 -16.86 1.90 4.34
N MET A 109 -16.04 0.87 4.16
CA MET A 109 -15.17 0.77 2.99
C MET A 109 -16.00 0.54 1.71
N ASP A 110 -15.64 1.23 0.64
CA ASP A 110 -16.38 1.17 -0.63
C ASP A 110 -15.55 0.55 -1.75
N ILE A 111 -14.25 0.89 -1.83
CA ILE A 111 -13.32 0.39 -2.85
C ILE A 111 -12.15 -0.34 -2.18
N PHE A 112 -11.94 -1.58 -2.58
CA PHE A 112 -10.80 -2.39 -2.16
C PHE A 112 -9.82 -2.48 -3.32
N ARG A 113 -8.69 -1.78 -3.23
CA ARG A 113 -7.55 -1.99 -4.14
C ARG A 113 -6.74 -3.17 -3.64
N ILE A 114 -6.83 -4.30 -4.36
CA ILE A 114 -6.31 -5.60 -3.93
C ILE A 114 -5.11 -5.96 -4.81
N PHE A 115 -3.95 -6.11 -4.20
CA PHE A 115 -2.71 -6.47 -4.88
C PHE A 115 -2.00 -7.65 -4.22
N ASP A 116 -1.19 -8.34 -5.00
CA ASP A 116 -0.21 -9.32 -4.55
C ASP A 116 1.19 -8.85 -4.99
N ALA A 117 2.19 -9.03 -4.12
CA ALA A 117 3.53 -8.50 -4.37
C ALA A 117 4.25 -9.15 -5.56
N LEU A 118 3.86 -10.38 -5.94
CA LEU A 118 4.40 -11.13 -7.07
C LEU A 118 3.53 -11.04 -8.32
N ASN A 119 2.39 -10.34 -8.27
CA ASN A 119 1.32 -10.46 -9.26
C ASN A 119 0.84 -11.92 -9.43
N ASP A 120 0.88 -12.73 -8.37
CA ASP A 120 0.27 -14.05 -8.36
C ASP A 120 -1.20 -13.92 -7.94
N PHE A 121 -2.10 -13.85 -8.92
CA PHE A 121 -3.50 -13.50 -8.64
C PHE A 121 -4.29 -14.56 -7.86
N ARG A 122 -3.75 -15.78 -7.73
CA ARG A 122 -4.27 -16.79 -6.78
C ARG A 122 -4.31 -16.25 -5.35
N ASN A 123 -3.39 -15.36 -4.99
CA ASN A 123 -3.32 -14.76 -3.66
C ASN A 123 -4.33 -13.61 -3.44
N ILE A 124 -5.07 -13.17 -4.46
CA ILE A 124 -6.07 -12.10 -4.31
C ILE A 124 -7.51 -12.59 -4.55
N GLU A 125 -7.70 -13.79 -5.09
CA GLU A 125 -9.01 -14.38 -5.42
C GLU A 125 -10.00 -14.31 -4.25
N VAL A 126 -9.60 -14.75 -3.05
CA VAL A 126 -10.48 -14.78 -1.87
C VAL A 126 -10.91 -13.38 -1.46
N ALA A 127 -10.00 -12.41 -1.51
CA ALA A 127 -10.30 -11.03 -1.17
C ALA A 127 -11.20 -10.37 -2.23
N ILE A 128 -10.99 -10.65 -3.51
CA ILE A 128 -11.87 -10.18 -4.59
C ILE A 128 -13.26 -10.77 -4.41
N ASP A 129 -13.38 -12.09 -4.32
CA ASP A 129 -14.65 -12.79 -4.17
C ASP A 129 -15.45 -12.28 -2.97
N GLU A 130 -14.81 -12.11 -1.80
CA GLU A 130 -15.49 -11.55 -0.64
C GLU A 130 -15.90 -10.08 -0.87
N THR A 131 -15.05 -9.26 -1.48
CA THR A 131 -15.38 -7.85 -1.79
C THR A 131 -16.65 -7.76 -2.64
N LEU A 132 -16.74 -8.62 -3.66
CA LEU A 132 -17.90 -8.71 -4.55
C LEU A 132 -19.16 -9.17 -3.80
N LYS A 133 -19.05 -10.18 -2.91
CA LYS A 133 -20.15 -10.65 -2.06
C LYS A 133 -20.70 -9.58 -1.13
N GLN A 134 -19.84 -8.69 -0.62
CA GLN A 134 -20.24 -7.56 0.20
C GLN A 134 -20.84 -6.39 -0.62
N GLY A 135 -20.99 -6.54 -1.94
CA GLY A 135 -21.53 -5.52 -2.84
C GLY A 135 -20.61 -4.30 -2.97
N LYS A 136 -19.30 -4.48 -2.76
CA LYS A 136 -18.28 -3.42 -2.82
C LYS A 136 -17.47 -3.50 -4.12
N HIS A 137 -16.69 -2.46 -4.39
CA HIS A 137 -15.87 -2.37 -5.59
C HIS A 137 -14.52 -3.06 -5.37
N ALA A 138 -14.31 -4.19 -6.03
CA ALA A 138 -13.02 -4.86 -6.14
C ALA A 138 -12.20 -4.22 -7.27
N GLN A 139 -11.09 -3.58 -6.91
CA GLN A 139 -10.12 -3.04 -7.84
C GLN A 139 -8.88 -3.95 -7.85
N GLY A 140 -8.75 -4.78 -8.88
CA GLY A 140 -7.58 -5.64 -9.07
C GLY A 140 -6.36 -4.79 -9.39
N CYS A 141 -5.19 -5.18 -8.91
CA CYS A 141 -4.00 -4.35 -9.01
C CYS A 141 -2.80 -5.11 -9.59
N ILE A 142 -2.18 -4.50 -10.60
CA ILE A 142 -0.93 -4.94 -11.21
C ILE A 142 0.20 -4.11 -10.60
N CYS A 143 1.09 -4.74 -9.84
CA CYS A 143 2.33 -4.11 -9.39
C CYS A 143 3.29 -3.94 -10.58
N TYR A 144 3.50 -2.70 -11.00
CA TYR A 144 4.35 -2.35 -12.12
C TYR A 144 5.83 -2.49 -11.75
N THR A 145 6.64 -2.96 -12.70
CA THR A 145 8.08 -3.00 -12.59
C THR A 145 8.72 -3.18 -13.96
N THR A 146 10.04 -3.08 -14.08
CA THR A 146 10.74 -3.38 -15.33
C THR A 146 11.80 -4.44 -15.09
N SER A 147 11.87 -5.42 -16.00
CA SER A 147 12.93 -6.42 -16.08
C SER A 147 12.87 -7.12 -17.45
N PRO A 148 13.83 -7.98 -17.81
CA PRO A 148 13.83 -8.70 -19.09
C PRO A 148 12.58 -9.55 -19.35
N ILE A 149 11.80 -9.86 -18.31
CA ILE A 149 10.59 -10.67 -18.42
C ILE A 149 9.29 -9.86 -18.41
N HIS A 150 9.31 -8.57 -18.08
CA HIS A 150 8.10 -7.73 -18.02
C HIS A 150 7.94 -6.96 -19.32
N ASN A 151 6.82 -7.16 -20.01
CA ASN A 151 6.51 -6.51 -21.28
C ASN A 151 4.99 -6.26 -21.40
N LEU A 152 4.60 -5.52 -22.43
CA LEU A 152 3.21 -5.13 -22.67
C LEU A 152 2.26 -6.33 -22.77
N ASP A 153 2.65 -7.40 -23.49
CA ASP A 153 1.82 -8.58 -23.67
C ASP A 153 1.52 -9.27 -22.34
N LYS A 154 2.51 -9.39 -21.47
CA LYS A 154 2.31 -9.97 -20.13
C LYS A 154 1.40 -9.10 -19.27
N TYR A 155 1.56 -7.78 -19.31
CA TYR A 155 0.68 -6.89 -18.56
C TYR A 155 -0.75 -6.89 -19.10
N ALA A 156 -0.94 -6.95 -20.41
CA ALA A 156 -2.24 -7.10 -21.04
C ALA A 156 -2.91 -8.43 -20.65
N ALA A 157 -2.14 -9.52 -20.61
CA ALA A 157 -2.61 -10.82 -20.14
C ALA A 157 -3.02 -10.78 -18.66
N MET A 158 -2.22 -10.15 -17.80
CA MET A 158 -2.58 -9.91 -16.39
C MET A 158 -3.89 -9.11 -16.27
N GLY A 159 -4.11 -8.12 -17.13
CA GLY A 159 -5.37 -7.38 -17.17
C GLY A 159 -6.57 -8.29 -17.44
N LYS A 160 -6.47 -9.19 -18.43
CA LYS A 160 -7.53 -10.16 -18.75
C LYS A 160 -7.77 -11.15 -17.62
N GLU A 161 -6.71 -11.60 -16.95
CA GLU A 161 -6.81 -12.48 -15.79
C GLU A 161 -7.58 -11.80 -14.64
N LEU A 162 -7.26 -10.55 -14.34
CA LEU A 162 -7.99 -9.76 -13.34
C LEU A 162 -9.46 -9.54 -13.73
N GLU A 163 -9.75 -9.19 -14.98
CA GLU A 163 -11.12 -9.02 -15.47
C GLU A 163 -11.93 -10.32 -15.37
N ALA A 164 -11.31 -11.48 -15.64
CA ALA A 164 -11.93 -12.79 -15.48
C ALA A 164 -12.27 -13.12 -14.03
N LEU A 165 -11.57 -12.54 -13.04
CA LEU A 165 -11.93 -12.62 -11.62
C LEU A 165 -13.11 -11.71 -11.23
N GLY A 166 -13.62 -10.89 -12.15
CA GLY A 166 -14.80 -10.05 -11.93
C GLY A 166 -14.52 -8.71 -11.26
N VAL A 167 -13.27 -8.22 -11.28
CA VAL A 167 -12.93 -6.89 -10.74
C VAL A 167 -13.67 -5.79 -11.50
N GLN A 168 -14.10 -4.73 -10.83
CA GLN A 168 -14.80 -3.61 -11.46
C GLN A 168 -13.86 -2.52 -11.99
N SER A 169 -12.57 -2.57 -11.66
CA SER A 169 -11.53 -1.74 -12.29
C SER A 169 -10.15 -2.36 -12.08
N ILE A 170 -9.18 -1.96 -12.90
CA ILE A 170 -7.79 -2.42 -12.79
C ILE A 170 -6.87 -1.24 -12.48
N CYS A 171 -6.05 -1.37 -11.43
CA CYS A 171 -5.05 -0.37 -11.06
C CYS A 171 -3.65 -0.84 -11.45
N ILE A 172 -2.94 -0.02 -12.22
CA ILE A 172 -1.50 -0.17 -12.41
C ILE A 172 -0.83 0.58 -11.26
N LYS A 173 -0.11 -0.14 -10.40
CA LYS A 173 0.58 0.41 -9.23
C LYS A 173 2.08 0.49 -9.47
N ASP A 174 2.55 1.67 -9.82
CA ASP A 174 3.97 2.04 -9.82
C ASP A 174 4.38 2.61 -8.46
N MET A 175 4.67 1.69 -7.53
CA MET A 175 5.04 2.02 -6.15
C MET A 175 6.40 2.72 -6.01
N ALA A 176 7.27 2.61 -7.03
CA ALA A 176 8.60 3.21 -6.99
C ALA A 176 8.67 4.55 -7.74
N GLY A 177 7.69 4.84 -8.60
CA GLY A 177 7.70 6.01 -9.46
C GLY A 177 8.71 5.88 -10.60
N ILE A 178 8.85 4.68 -11.16
CA ILE A 178 9.85 4.35 -12.20
C ILE A 178 9.24 4.17 -13.60
N MET A 179 7.92 4.29 -13.73
CA MET A 179 7.23 4.18 -15.00
C MET A 179 7.53 5.40 -15.87
N GLY A 180 8.18 5.15 -17.00
CA GLY A 180 8.43 6.17 -17.99
C GLY A 180 7.14 6.57 -18.75
N PRO A 181 7.15 7.77 -19.36
CA PRO A 181 5.99 8.33 -20.02
C PRO A 181 5.52 7.52 -21.24
N GLN A 182 6.43 6.98 -22.04
CA GLN A 182 6.07 6.17 -23.20
C GLN A 182 5.52 4.81 -22.76
N GLU A 183 6.14 4.20 -21.76
CA GLU A 183 5.69 2.94 -21.17
C GLU A 183 4.27 3.08 -20.60
N ALA A 184 3.95 4.19 -19.93
CA ALA A 184 2.60 4.46 -19.44
C ALA A 184 1.58 4.55 -20.57
N TYR A 185 1.92 5.26 -21.65
CA TYR A 185 1.05 5.37 -22.83
C TYR A 185 0.76 3.99 -23.42
N ASP A 186 1.81 3.22 -23.70
CA ASP A 186 1.71 1.94 -24.39
C ASP A 186 0.98 0.90 -23.52
N LEU A 187 1.28 0.87 -22.22
CA LEU A 187 0.66 -0.05 -21.28
C LEU A 187 -0.83 0.23 -21.09
N VAL A 188 -1.21 1.49 -20.87
CA VAL A 188 -2.61 1.87 -20.75
C VAL A 188 -3.35 1.56 -22.04
N LYS A 189 -2.75 1.85 -23.21
CA LYS A 189 -3.36 1.55 -24.50
C LYS A 189 -3.58 0.05 -24.70
N ALA A 190 -2.59 -0.77 -24.34
CA ALA A 190 -2.67 -2.23 -24.42
C ALA A 190 -3.77 -2.77 -23.50
N LEU A 191 -3.87 -2.28 -22.25
CA LEU A 191 -4.91 -2.66 -21.31
C LEU A 191 -6.31 -2.23 -21.79
N LYS A 192 -6.49 -0.97 -22.20
CA LYS A 192 -7.78 -0.48 -22.74
C LYS A 192 -8.23 -1.22 -24.00
N SER A 193 -7.30 -1.86 -24.72
CA SER A 193 -7.62 -2.71 -25.87
C SER A 193 -7.90 -4.16 -25.48
N SER A 194 -7.55 -4.57 -24.26
CA SER A 194 -7.59 -5.96 -23.78
C SER A 194 -8.70 -6.23 -22.79
N VAL A 195 -9.16 -5.21 -22.07
CA VAL A 195 -10.21 -5.30 -21.05
C VAL A 195 -11.24 -4.18 -21.23
N SER A 196 -12.43 -4.39 -20.69
CA SER A 196 -13.56 -3.45 -20.73
C SER A 196 -13.66 -2.56 -19.48
N VAL A 197 -13.09 -3.00 -18.36
CA VAL A 197 -13.15 -2.28 -17.09
C VAL A 197 -12.27 -1.02 -17.07
N PRO A 198 -12.61 0.00 -16.26
CA PRO A 198 -11.79 1.21 -16.12
C PRO A 198 -10.36 0.91 -15.67
N ILE A 199 -9.42 1.69 -16.19
CA ILE A 199 -8.00 1.66 -15.84
C ILE A 199 -7.68 2.82 -14.90
N VAL A 200 -7.01 2.49 -13.81
CA VAL A 200 -6.51 3.42 -12.79
C VAL A 200 -4.99 3.38 -12.82
N LEU A 201 -4.34 4.55 -12.75
CA LEU A 201 -2.89 4.62 -12.62
C LEU A 201 -2.51 5.28 -11.29
N HIS A 202 -1.75 4.53 -10.50
CA HIS A 202 -1.12 4.98 -9.28
C HIS A 202 0.38 5.05 -9.48
N THR A 203 0.97 6.24 -9.33
CA THR A 203 2.42 6.42 -9.35
C THR A 203 2.91 7.31 -8.23
N HIS A 204 4.12 7.02 -7.75
CA HIS A 204 4.87 7.94 -6.91
C HIS A 204 5.66 8.95 -7.78
N SER A 205 6.04 10.09 -7.19
CA SER A 205 6.78 11.17 -7.85
C SER A 205 8.28 11.13 -7.58
N THR A 206 8.79 10.01 -7.04
CA THR A 206 10.15 9.88 -6.50
C THR A 206 11.21 10.33 -7.51
N THR A 207 11.04 9.97 -8.78
CA THR A 207 11.98 10.26 -9.89
C THR A 207 11.67 11.57 -10.62
N GLY A 208 10.63 12.29 -10.21
CA GLY A 208 10.10 13.45 -10.93
C GLY A 208 9.27 13.10 -12.18
N LEU A 209 9.20 11.82 -12.59
CA LEU A 209 8.46 11.41 -13.79
C LEU A 209 6.94 11.42 -13.61
N GLY A 210 6.44 11.23 -12.39
CA GLY A 210 5.03 11.00 -12.09
C GLY A 210 4.03 11.91 -12.85
N PRO A 211 4.16 13.25 -12.81
CA PRO A 211 3.27 14.13 -13.55
C PRO A 211 3.25 13.88 -15.07
N ILE A 212 4.42 13.66 -15.68
CA ILE A 212 4.55 13.45 -17.13
C ILE A 212 3.99 12.07 -17.51
N THR A 213 4.25 11.05 -16.69
CA THR A 213 3.69 9.70 -16.79
C THR A 213 2.16 9.74 -16.77
N TYR A 214 1.55 10.54 -15.88
CA TYR A 214 0.10 10.71 -15.83
C TYR A 214 -0.48 11.37 -17.07
N ILE A 215 0.16 12.42 -17.62
CA ILE A 215 -0.32 13.05 -18.85
C ILE A 215 -0.37 12.02 -19.99
N LYS A 216 0.70 11.25 -20.17
CA LYS A 216 0.76 10.21 -21.22
C LYS A 216 -0.24 9.08 -20.99
N ALA A 217 -0.44 8.65 -19.75
CA ALA A 217 -1.45 7.66 -19.41
C ALA A 217 -2.87 8.15 -19.74
N VAL A 218 -3.18 9.41 -19.41
CA VAL A 218 -4.47 10.03 -19.73
C VAL A 218 -4.70 10.14 -21.24
N GLU A 219 -3.68 10.55 -22.01
CA GLU A 219 -3.74 10.56 -23.48
C GLU A 219 -4.01 9.17 -24.08
N ALA A 220 -3.55 8.10 -23.43
CA ALA A 220 -3.81 6.72 -23.83
C ALA A 220 -5.22 6.21 -23.42
N GLY A 221 -5.96 6.97 -22.61
CA GLY A 221 -7.32 6.64 -22.17
C GLY A 221 -7.43 6.10 -20.74
N CYS A 222 -6.47 6.42 -19.86
CA CYS A 222 -6.59 6.13 -18.43
C CYS A 222 -7.79 6.86 -17.82
N ASP A 223 -8.60 6.16 -17.01
CA ASP A 223 -9.88 6.66 -16.51
C ASP A 223 -9.75 7.41 -15.17
N VAL A 224 -8.75 7.03 -14.37
CA VAL A 224 -8.48 7.59 -13.03
C VAL A 224 -6.98 7.65 -12.77
N ILE A 225 -6.51 8.74 -12.14
CA ILE A 225 -5.15 8.84 -11.61
C ILE A 225 -5.17 9.12 -10.10
N ASP A 226 -4.17 8.63 -9.37
CA ASP A 226 -4.03 8.92 -7.94
C ASP A 226 -3.17 10.16 -7.71
N THR A 227 -3.64 11.11 -6.91
CA THR A 227 -2.92 12.33 -6.57
C THR A 227 -2.91 12.58 -5.07
N ALA A 228 -1.99 13.42 -4.61
CA ALA A 228 -1.95 13.88 -3.24
C ALA A 228 -2.09 15.40 -3.22
N ILE A 229 -2.87 15.98 -2.29
CA ILE A 229 -2.96 17.44 -2.15
C ILE A 229 -1.55 18.05 -1.99
N SER A 230 -1.27 19.18 -2.64
CA SER A 230 0.11 19.67 -2.85
C SER A 230 0.97 19.81 -1.60
N SER A 231 0.40 20.13 -0.43
CA SER A 231 1.15 20.14 0.85
C SER A 231 1.77 18.78 1.19
N PHE A 232 1.17 17.68 0.74
CA PHE A 232 1.63 16.30 0.88
C PHE A 232 1.88 15.61 -0.47
N GLY A 233 1.99 16.36 -1.57
CA GLY A 233 2.32 15.83 -2.90
C GLY A 233 3.79 16.02 -3.26
N GLY A 234 4.27 15.27 -4.26
CA GLY A 234 5.65 15.31 -4.74
C GLY A 234 6.62 14.45 -3.92
N GLY A 235 7.90 14.43 -4.34
CA GLY A 235 8.92 13.57 -3.75
C GLY A 235 8.50 12.09 -3.75
N THR A 236 8.64 11.41 -2.63
CA THR A 236 8.19 10.02 -2.47
C THR A 236 6.66 9.87 -2.45
N SER A 237 5.87 10.94 -2.49
CA SER A 237 4.40 10.92 -2.57
C SER A 237 3.88 10.95 -4.02
N GLN A 238 2.55 10.94 -4.20
CA GLN A 238 1.90 11.08 -5.50
C GLN A 238 2.05 12.51 -6.07
N PRO A 239 1.86 12.70 -7.39
CA PRO A 239 1.82 14.02 -8.00
C PRO A 239 0.78 14.95 -7.35
N PRO A 240 1.06 16.27 -7.23
CA PRO A 240 0.14 17.21 -6.60
C PRO A 240 -1.23 17.29 -7.31
N THR A 241 -2.32 17.12 -6.55
CA THR A 241 -3.71 17.17 -7.04
C THR A 241 -4.00 18.44 -7.83
N GLU A 242 -3.66 19.61 -7.27
CA GLU A 242 -3.96 20.91 -7.88
C GLU A 242 -3.18 21.11 -9.19
N THR A 243 -1.94 20.63 -9.24
CA THR A 243 -1.10 20.72 -10.44
C THR A 243 -1.66 19.85 -11.56
N MET A 244 -2.02 18.60 -11.24
CA MET A 244 -2.62 17.70 -12.23
C MET A 244 -3.98 18.20 -12.69
N HIS A 245 -4.82 18.70 -11.78
CA HIS A 245 -6.10 19.31 -12.13
C HIS A 245 -5.93 20.48 -13.12
N TYR A 246 -5.04 21.42 -12.83
CA TYR A 246 -4.77 22.56 -13.71
C TYR A 246 -4.26 22.11 -15.09
N ALA A 247 -3.25 21.22 -15.12
CA ALA A 247 -2.67 20.74 -16.37
C ALA A 247 -3.70 20.00 -17.24
N LEU A 248 -4.51 19.12 -16.63
CA LEU A 248 -5.55 18.38 -17.34
C LEU A 248 -6.63 19.30 -17.91
N GLN A 249 -7.02 20.35 -17.19
CA GLN A 249 -7.96 21.36 -17.72
C GLN A 249 -7.38 22.12 -18.91
N GLN A 250 -6.10 22.52 -18.86
CA GLN A 250 -5.44 23.15 -20.00
C GLN A 250 -5.38 22.25 -21.24
N LEU A 251 -5.30 20.93 -21.02
CA LEU A 251 -5.33 19.92 -22.08
C LEU A 251 -6.75 19.52 -22.52
N GLY A 252 -7.80 20.16 -21.98
CA GLY A 252 -9.19 19.92 -22.39
C GLY A 252 -9.88 18.73 -21.69
N TYR A 253 -9.34 18.24 -20.58
CA TYR A 253 -9.98 17.22 -19.74
C TYR A 253 -10.78 17.86 -18.61
N ASP A 254 -11.98 17.33 -18.38
CA ASP A 254 -12.78 17.63 -17.20
C ASP A 254 -12.40 16.68 -16.07
N THR A 255 -12.07 17.23 -14.90
CA THR A 255 -11.76 16.42 -13.72
C THR A 255 -12.88 16.37 -12.69
N GLY A 256 -13.89 17.23 -12.81
CA GLY A 256 -14.96 17.37 -11.82
C GLY A 256 -14.54 17.92 -10.45
N LEU A 257 -13.27 18.34 -10.29
CA LEU A 257 -12.76 18.84 -9.00
C LEU A 257 -13.13 20.31 -8.78
N ASN A 258 -13.43 20.65 -7.52
CA ASN A 258 -13.73 22.02 -7.10
C ASN A 258 -12.45 22.72 -6.60
N MET A 259 -11.91 23.64 -7.41
CA MET A 259 -10.69 24.37 -7.06
C MET A 259 -10.76 25.14 -5.73
N VAL A 260 -11.94 25.69 -5.36
CA VAL A 260 -12.12 26.39 -4.08
C VAL A 260 -11.95 25.42 -2.91
N ASN A 261 -12.50 24.21 -3.02
CA ASN A 261 -12.31 23.17 -2.01
C ASN A 261 -10.87 22.67 -1.99
N LEU A 262 -10.23 22.45 -3.14
CA LEU A 262 -8.81 22.07 -3.20
C LEU A 262 -7.91 23.10 -2.49
N GLN A 263 -8.14 24.39 -2.71
CA GLN A 263 -7.39 25.45 -2.01
C GLN A 263 -7.61 25.41 -0.50
N LYS A 264 -8.85 25.19 -0.03
CA LYS A 264 -9.14 25.05 1.41
C LYS A 264 -8.43 23.83 2.00
N ILE A 265 -8.47 22.68 1.33
CA ILE A 265 -7.80 21.45 1.76
C ILE A 265 -6.30 21.70 1.83
N ASN A 266 -5.69 22.28 0.80
CA ASN A 266 -4.27 22.55 0.80
C ASN A 266 -3.85 23.55 1.90
N ASN A 267 -4.64 24.61 2.11
CA ASN A 267 -4.38 25.59 3.16
C ASN A 267 -4.52 24.98 4.57
N TYR A 268 -5.38 23.97 4.73
CA TYR A 268 -5.50 23.21 5.98
C TYR A 268 -4.25 22.36 6.25
N TYR A 269 -3.73 21.67 5.24
CA TYR A 269 -2.55 20.81 5.39
C TYR A 269 -1.21 21.56 5.44
N ARG A 270 -1.13 22.79 4.93
CA ARG A 270 0.10 23.59 4.94
C ARG A 270 0.71 23.79 6.34
N PRO A 271 -0.01 24.30 7.36
CA PRO A 271 0.55 24.42 8.71
C PRO A 271 0.89 23.06 9.35
N LEU A 272 0.18 21.98 8.98
CA LEU A 272 0.51 20.63 9.44
C LEU A 272 1.84 20.15 8.86
N LYS A 273 2.08 20.40 7.57
CA LYS A 273 3.36 20.13 6.91
C LYS A 273 4.50 20.86 7.63
N ASP A 274 4.34 22.16 7.90
CA ASP A 274 5.34 22.97 8.58
C ASP A 274 5.65 22.41 9.97
N ARG A 275 4.62 22.02 10.74
CA ARG A 275 4.79 21.36 12.05
C ARG A 275 5.53 20.03 11.93
N TYR A 276 5.23 19.20 10.94
CA TYR A 276 5.92 17.93 10.75
C TYR A 276 7.39 18.11 10.34
N ILE A 277 7.69 19.12 9.53
CA ILE A 277 9.08 19.50 9.22
C ILE A 277 9.81 19.93 10.49
N GLN A 278 9.21 20.84 11.28
CA GLN A 278 9.81 21.34 12.53
C GLN A 278 10.04 20.22 13.56
N SER A 279 9.14 19.24 13.62
CA SER A 279 9.29 18.07 14.50
C SER A 279 10.30 17.02 14.00
N GLY A 280 10.78 17.14 12.76
CA GLY A 280 11.62 16.12 12.10
C GLY A 280 10.86 14.89 11.61
N GLN A 281 9.53 14.85 11.76
CA GLN A 281 8.69 13.76 11.27
C GLN A 281 8.61 13.71 9.74
N LEU A 282 8.69 14.87 9.08
CA LEU A 282 8.88 15.00 7.64
C LEU A 282 10.32 15.42 7.37
N ASP A 283 11.12 14.53 6.78
CA ASP A 283 12.48 14.86 6.32
C ASP A 283 12.41 15.53 4.94
N PRO A 284 12.86 16.79 4.76
CA PRO A 284 12.86 17.46 3.46
C PRO A 284 13.56 16.66 2.35
N TYR A 285 14.48 15.76 2.69
CA TYR A 285 15.12 14.86 1.73
C TYR A 285 14.09 14.03 0.95
N VAL A 286 13.03 13.52 1.58
CA VAL A 286 12.01 12.70 0.90
C VAL A 286 11.12 13.49 -0.07
N MET A 287 11.20 14.82 -0.03
CA MET A 287 10.53 15.71 -1.00
C MET A 287 11.38 15.93 -2.26
N GLY A 288 12.65 15.52 -2.25
CA GLY A 288 13.58 15.63 -3.37
C GLY A 288 13.26 14.70 -4.53
N THR A 289 13.92 14.93 -5.66
CA THR A 289 13.87 14.04 -6.83
C THR A 289 15.07 13.11 -6.82
N GLU A 290 14.81 11.81 -6.76
CA GLU A 290 15.80 10.74 -6.65
C GLU A 290 15.80 9.88 -7.93
N THR A 291 16.55 10.28 -8.95
CA THR A 291 16.59 9.58 -10.26
C THR A 291 17.28 8.23 -10.20
N ASP A 292 18.11 7.98 -9.18
CA ASP A 292 18.78 6.69 -8.96
C ASP A 292 17.79 5.52 -8.81
N ALA A 293 16.54 5.79 -8.41
CA ALA A 293 15.49 4.80 -8.38
C ALA A 293 15.18 4.20 -9.77
N LEU A 294 15.49 4.91 -10.87
CA LEU A 294 15.37 4.38 -12.24
C LEU A 294 16.37 3.26 -12.52
N ILE A 295 17.51 3.26 -11.82
CA ILE A 295 18.57 2.26 -11.97
C ILE A 295 18.30 1.09 -11.03
N TYR A 296 18.18 1.37 -9.73
CA TYR A 296 18.12 0.32 -8.72
C TYR A 296 16.70 -0.22 -8.48
N GLN A 297 15.67 0.51 -8.92
CA GLN A 297 14.25 0.18 -8.71
C GLN A 297 13.84 -0.02 -7.25
N ILE A 298 14.65 0.51 -6.32
CA ILE A 298 14.42 0.45 -4.87
C ILE A 298 13.44 1.57 -4.50
N PRO A 299 12.27 1.28 -3.91
CA PRO A 299 11.38 2.32 -3.41
C PRO A 299 12.06 3.14 -2.30
N GLY A 300 11.80 4.46 -2.24
CA GLY A 300 12.47 5.36 -1.31
C GLY A 300 12.44 4.92 0.16
N GLY A 301 11.29 4.44 0.66
CA GLY A 301 11.18 3.94 2.04
C GLY A 301 12.05 2.70 2.33
N MET A 302 12.29 1.86 1.32
CA MET A 302 13.23 0.74 1.45
C MET A 302 14.68 1.25 1.48
N LEU A 303 15.03 2.23 0.66
CA LEU A 303 16.36 2.83 0.63
C LEU A 303 16.71 3.47 1.99
N SER A 304 15.78 4.22 2.59
CA SER A 304 15.99 4.81 3.91
C SER A 304 16.23 3.75 5.00
N ASN A 305 15.49 2.63 4.96
CA ASN A 305 15.69 1.52 5.90
C ASN A 305 17.05 0.83 5.69
N LEU A 306 17.45 0.61 4.44
CA LEU A 306 18.77 0.04 4.12
C LEU A 306 19.90 0.94 4.64
N ILE A 307 19.79 2.26 4.43
CA ILE A 307 20.74 3.25 4.96
C ILE A 307 20.79 3.18 6.48
N ALA A 308 19.64 3.16 7.17
CA ALA A 308 19.60 3.05 8.62
C ALA A 308 20.28 1.76 9.14
N GLN A 309 20.08 0.64 8.45
CA GLN A 309 20.72 -0.64 8.77
C GLN A 309 22.24 -0.60 8.61
N LEU A 310 22.73 0.00 7.51
CA LEU A 310 24.17 0.16 7.28
C LEU A 310 24.80 1.13 8.28
N LYS A 311 24.13 2.23 8.63
CA LYS A 311 24.57 3.13 9.71
C LYS A 311 24.70 2.41 11.04
N ALA A 312 23.70 1.61 11.43
CA ALA A 312 23.71 0.86 12.67
C ALA A 312 24.87 -0.16 12.75
N GLN A 313 25.37 -0.61 11.60
CA GLN A 313 26.50 -1.54 11.48
C GLN A 313 27.84 -0.84 11.18
N ASN A 314 27.86 0.51 11.17
CA ASN A 314 29.03 1.31 10.78
C ASN A 314 29.61 0.94 9.40
N ALA A 315 28.73 0.60 8.44
CA ALA A 315 29.10 0.10 7.10
C ALA A 315 28.50 0.94 5.97
N MET A 316 28.41 2.26 6.16
CA MET A 316 27.83 3.17 5.15
C MET A 316 28.64 3.24 3.86
N ASP A 317 29.95 3.01 3.94
CA ASP A 317 30.85 2.88 2.81
C ASP A 317 30.46 1.72 1.86
N LYS A 318 29.68 0.75 2.35
CA LYS A 318 29.17 -0.39 1.57
C LYS A 318 27.90 -0.13 0.79
N LEU A 319 27.24 1.02 0.96
CA LEU A 319 25.98 1.32 0.29
C LEU A 319 26.05 1.13 -1.24
N PRO A 320 27.09 1.62 -1.98
CA PRO A 320 27.18 1.40 -3.42
C PRO A 320 27.26 -0.08 -3.83
N GLU A 321 27.98 -0.89 -3.05
CA GLU A 321 28.07 -2.35 -3.26
C GLU A 321 26.71 -3.01 -3.05
N VAL A 322 25.94 -2.61 -2.02
CA VAL A 322 24.60 -3.15 -1.76
C VAL A 322 23.61 -2.77 -2.85
N LEU A 323 23.65 -1.53 -3.35
CA LEU A 323 22.81 -1.09 -4.45
C LEU A 323 23.10 -1.88 -5.74
N THR A 324 24.35 -2.27 -5.96
CA THR A 324 24.76 -3.14 -7.10
C THR A 324 24.35 -4.60 -6.89
N GLU A 325 24.37 -5.10 -5.66
CA GLU A 325 23.98 -6.48 -5.33
C GLU A 325 22.46 -6.69 -5.36
N THR A 326 21.68 -5.65 -5.04
CA THR A 326 20.20 -5.69 -5.03
C THR A 326 19.59 -6.22 -6.33
N PRO A 327 19.91 -5.70 -7.54
CA PRO A 327 19.34 -6.22 -8.78
C PRO A 327 19.79 -7.67 -9.07
N ARG A 328 20.96 -8.11 -8.61
CA ARG A 328 21.42 -9.50 -8.75
C ARG A 328 20.63 -10.45 -7.86
N VAL A 329 20.36 -10.05 -6.62
CA VAL A 329 19.47 -10.82 -5.73
C VAL A 329 18.07 -10.88 -6.31
N ARG A 330 17.56 -9.78 -6.86
CA ARG A 330 16.26 -9.74 -7.52
C ARG A 330 16.19 -10.69 -8.73
N GLU A 331 17.23 -10.74 -9.55
CA GLU A 331 17.35 -11.69 -10.66
C GLU A 331 17.34 -13.13 -10.18
N ASP A 332 18.12 -13.46 -9.14
CA ASP A 332 18.17 -14.81 -8.57
C ASP A 332 16.81 -15.27 -8.00
N LEU A 333 15.95 -14.33 -7.62
CA LEU A 333 14.58 -14.58 -7.17
C LEU A 333 13.55 -14.52 -8.30
N GLY A 334 13.96 -14.46 -9.57
CA GLY A 334 13.03 -14.48 -10.71
C GLY A 334 12.31 -13.15 -10.95
N PHE A 335 12.99 -12.03 -10.68
CA PHE A 335 12.52 -10.67 -10.95
C PHE A 335 11.19 -10.27 -10.27
N PRO A 336 10.98 -10.50 -8.96
CA PRO A 336 9.78 -10.00 -8.29
C PRO A 336 9.67 -8.47 -8.39
N PRO A 337 8.46 -7.90 -8.50
CA PRO A 337 8.24 -6.48 -8.23
C PRO A 337 8.75 -6.14 -6.82
N LEU A 338 9.51 -5.05 -6.68
CA LEU A 338 10.05 -4.62 -5.38
C LEU A 338 9.02 -3.79 -4.60
N VAL A 339 7.91 -4.44 -4.23
CA VAL A 339 6.91 -3.91 -3.29
C VAL A 339 6.98 -4.71 -1.99
N THR A 340 6.49 -4.18 -0.88
CA THR A 340 6.48 -4.91 0.39
C THR A 340 5.67 -6.22 0.28
N PRO A 341 6.19 -7.36 0.76
CA PRO A 341 7.44 -7.52 1.52
C PRO A 341 8.71 -7.82 0.68
N MET A 342 8.59 -7.97 -0.64
CA MET A 342 9.68 -8.34 -1.55
C MET A 342 10.83 -7.34 -1.55
N SER A 343 10.53 -6.05 -1.51
CA SER A 343 11.54 -5.00 -1.44
C SER A 343 12.45 -5.18 -0.22
N GLN A 344 11.89 -5.30 0.99
CA GLN A 344 12.67 -5.54 2.20
C GLN A 344 13.50 -6.83 2.13
N MET A 345 12.89 -7.93 1.68
CA MET A 345 13.57 -9.23 1.57
C MET A 345 14.80 -9.15 0.64
N VAL A 346 14.65 -8.55 -0.54
CA VAL A 346 15.74 -8.42 -1.52
C VAL A 346 16.86 -7.54 -0.97
N GLY A 347 16.54 -6.38 -0.40
CA GLY A 347 17.58 -5.46 0.12
C GLY A 347 18.33 -6.00 1.33
N VAL A 348 17.64 -6.64 2.26
CA VAL A 348 18.29 -7.24 3.44
C VAL A 348 19.21 -8.38 3.03
N GLN A 349 18.79 -9.22 2.07
CA GLN A 349 19.65 -10.28 1.55
C GLN A 349 20.85 -9.71 0.79
N ALA A 350 20.66 -8.65 0.00
CA ALA A 350 21.74 -7.95 -0.69
C ALA A 350 22.76 -7.34 0.29
N ALA A 351 22.29 -6.65 1.33
CA ALA A 351 23.14 -6.12 2.39
C ALA A 351 23.92 -7.24 3.09
N THR A 352 23.24 -8.34 3.40
CA THR A 352 23.87 -9.51 4.03
C THR A 352 24.97 -10.10 3.15
N ASN A 353 24.72 -10.26 1.84
CA ASN A 353 25.71 -10.78 0.89
C ASN A 353 26.98 -9.92 0.87
N VAL A 354 26.83 -8.59 0.84
CA VAL A 354 27.94 -7.63 0.82
C VAL A 354 28.72 -7.62 2.14
N LEU A 355 28.01 -7.55 3.27
CA LEU A 355 28.64 -7.49 4.60
C LEU A 355 29.39 -8.78 4.94
N VAL A 356 28.88 -9.93 4.50
CA VAL A 356 29.52 -11.23 4.68
C VAL A 356 30.65 -11.46 3.66
N GLY A 357 30.63 -10.76 2.53
CA GLY A 357 31.60 -10.91 1.44
C GLY A 357 31.39 -12.14 0.57
N GLU A 358 30.26 -12.84 0.71
CA GLU A 358 29.95 -14.08 -0.01
C GLU A 358 28.43 -14.21 -0.25
N ARG A 359 28.01 -14.30 -1.52
CA ARG A 359 26.58 -14.37 -1.89
C ARG A 359 25.92 -15.61 -1.31
N TYR A 360 24.81 -15.42 -0.58
CA TYR A 360 23.99 -16.49 -0.01
C TYR A 360 24.75 -17.45 0.92
N LYS A 361 25.85 -17.01 1.56
CA LYS A 361 26.45 -17.75 2.68
C LYS A 361 25.48 -17.80 3.85
N ASN A 362 24.91 -16.63 4.18
CA ASN A 362 23.80 -16.49 5.11
C ASN A 362 22.53 -16.17 4.32
N ILE A 363 21.54 -17.07 4.38
CA ILE A 363 20.28 -16.93 3.67
C ILE A 363 19.19 -16.61 4.69
N SER A 364 18.48 -15.49 4.48
CA SER A 364 17.41 -15.06 5.38
C SER A 364 16.25 -16.05 5.39
N LYS A 365 15.45 -16.03 6.47
CA LYS A 365 14.28 -16.89 6.60
C LYS A 365 13.27 -16.59 5.49
N GLU A 366 13.09 -15.31 5.17
CA GLU A 366 12.17 -14.82 4.14
C GLU A 366 12.56 -15.35 2.75
N VAL A 367 13.85 -15.35 2.41
CA VAL A 367 14.34 -15.94 1.16
C VAL A 367 14.09 -17.45 1.14
N LYS A 368 14.27 -18.14 2.27
CA LYS A 368 13.93 -19.58 2.36
C LYS A 368 12.44 -19.83 2.13
N SER A 369 11.57 -19.06 2.79
CA SER A 369 10.12 -19.10 2.61
C SER A 369 9.71 -18.79 1.16
N TYR A 370 10.41 -17.86 0.49
CA TYR A 370 10.21 -17.56 -0.94
C TYR A 370 10.44 -18.79 -1.81
N PHE A 371 11.58 -19.46 -1.67
CA PHE A 371 11.87 -20.68 -2.42
C PHE A 371 10.93 -21.83 -2.10
N ARG A 372 10.38 -21.89 -0.87
CA ARG A 372 9.34 -22.87 -0.50
C ARG A 372 7.98 -22.60 -1.14
N GLY A 373 7.78 -21.45 -1.78
CA GLY A 373 6.51 -21.06 -2.39
C GLY A 373 5.52 -20.42 -1.41
N GLU A 374 5.95 -20.05 -0.20
CA GLU A 374 5.06 -19.50 0.84
C GLU A 374 4.50 -18.11 0.46
N TYR A 375 5.16 -17.38 -0.45
CA TYR A 375 4.69 -16.08 -0.97
C TYR A 375 3.91 -16.18 -2.28
N GLY A 376 3.83 -17.37 -2.90
CA GLY A 376 3.29 -17.57 -4.24
C GLY A 376 4.36 -17.78 -5.31
N ARG A 377 3.94 -17.69 -6.58
CA ARG A 377 4.74 -17.99 -7.75
C ARG A 377 5.60 -16.81 -8.16
N ALA A 378 6.91 -17.05 -8.28
CA ALA A 378 7.84 -16.08 -8.85
C ALA A 378 7.42 -15.69 -10.29
N PRO A 379 7.54 -14.40 -10.69
CA PRO A 379 7.18 -13.97 -12.05
C PRO A 379 8.06 -14.58 -13.15
N GLY A 380 9.30 -14.91 -12.80
CA GLY A 380 10.32 -15.49 -13.68
C GLY A 380 10.94 -16.76 -13.13
N LYS A 381 11.94 -17.28 -13.87
CA LYS A 381 12.74 -18.39 -13.41
C LYS A 381 13.65 -17.95 -12.26
N VAL A 382 13.58 -18.66 -11.14
CA VAL A 382 14.49 -18.48 -10.01
C VAL A 382 15.82 -19.19 -10.27
N ASN A 383 16.87 -18.80 -9.55
CA ASN A 383 18.18 -19.46 -9.63
C ASN A 383 18.10 -20.89 -9.10
N GLU A 384 18.26 -21.88 -9.98
CA GLU A 384 18.10 -23.31 -9.65
C GLU A 384 19.14 -23.81 -8.63
N ALA A 385 20.39 -23.32 -8.72
CA ALA A 385 21.44 -23.71 -7.78
C ALA A 385 21.15 -23.16 -6.38
N LEU A 386 20.65 -21.92 -6.28
CA LEU A 386 20.21 -21.33 -5.03
C LEU A 386 18.96 -22.03 -4.48
N ALA A 387 17.98 -22.33 -5.34
CA ALA A 387 16.78 -23.10 -4.96
C ALA A 387 17.17 -24.45 -4.35
N LYS A 388 18.08 -25.19 -5.00
CA LYS A 388 18.60 -26.47 -4.48
C LYS A 388 19.37 -26.30 -3.17
N LYS A 389 20.18 -25.24 -3.03
CA LYS A 389 20.89 -24.94 -1.78
C LYS A 389 19.93 -24.65 -0.63
N VAL A 390 18.80 -24.00 -0.91
CA VAL A 390 17.80 -23.60 0.08
C VAL A 390 16.88 -24.75 0.47
N LEU A 391 16.37 -25.48 -0.52
CA LEU A 391 15.35 -26.52 -0.34
C LEU A 391 15.96 -27.89 0.01
N GLY A 392 17.19 -28.16 -0.43
CA GLY A 392 17.75 -29.52 -0.36
C GLY A 392 16.87 -30.49 -1.14
N ASP A 393 16.25 -31.43 -0.41
CA ASP A 393 15.31 -32.42 -0.94
C ASP A 393 13.82 -32.02 -0.74
N GLU A 394 13.54 -30.87 -0.10
CA GLU A 394 12.17 -30.36 0.07
C GLU A 394 11.55 -30.00 -1.29
N THR A 395 10.31 -30.43 -1.53
CA THR A 395 9.55 -30.00 -2.71
C THR A 395 8.83 -28.69 -2.39
N PRO A 396 8.98 -27.64 -3.22
CA PRO A 396 8.29 -26.37 -2.99
C PRO A 396 6.79 -26.49 -3.24
N ILE A 397 6.02 -25.62 -2.61
CA ILE A 397 4.56 -25.54 -2.77
C ILE A 397 4.26 -25.09 -4.20
N THR A 398 3.45 -25.88 -4.91
CA THR A 398 3.05 -25.61 -6.30
C THR A 398 1.69 -24.90 -6.40
N GLY A 399 0.81 -25.14 -5.44
CA GLY A 399 -0.50 -24.48 -5.28
C GLY A 399 -0.42 -23.11 -4.61
N ARG A 400 -1.56 -22.63 -4.09
CA ARG A 400 -1.61 -21.42 -3.27
C ARG A 400 -1.24 -21.80 -1.84
N PHE A 401 -0.28 -21.09 -1.23
CA PHE A 401 0.18 -21.41 0.13
C PHE A 401 -0.96 -21.42 1.16
N ALA A 402 -1.94 -20.53 1.02
CA ALA A 402 -3.07 -20.47 1.95
C ALA A 402 -3.97 -21.72 1.94
N ASP A 403 -3.92 -22.56 0.89
CA ASP A 403 -4.63 -23.85 0.88
C ASP A 403 -4.05 -24.84 1.91
N THR A 404 -2.84 -24.58 2.41
CA THR A 404 -2.17 -25.39 3.45
C THR A 404 -2.42 -24.87 4.86
N LEU A 405 -3.12 -23.74 5.01
CA LEU A 405 -3.36 -23.10 6.30
C LEU A 405 -4.71 -23.52 6.86
N GLU A 406 -4.71 -23.98 8.10
CA GLU A 406 -5.95 -24.26 8.84
C GLU A 406 -6.70 -22.96 9.19
N PRO A 407 -8.04 -22.96 9.22
CA PRO A 407 -8.83 -21.83 9.68
C PRO A 407 -8.37 -21.33 11.05
N ALA A 408 -8.26 -20.01 11.19
CA ALA A 408 -7.65 -19.40 12.38
C ALA A 408 -8.60 -18.53 13.21
N PHE A 409 -9.67 -17.98 12.63
CA PHE A 409 -10.42 -16.93 13.30
C PHE A 409 -11.11 -17.42 14.58
N GLU A 410 -11.95 -18.45 14.50
CA GLU A 410 -12.71 -18.94 15.66
C GLU A 410 -11.78 -19.54 16.72
N LYS A 411 -10.69 -20.18 16.27
CA LYS A 411 -9.64 -20.69 17.17
C LYS A 411 -8.99 -19.54 17.95
N THR A 412 -8.52 -18.50 17.26
CA THR A 412 -7.88 -17.35 17.91
C THR A 412 -8.87 -16.59 18.80
N LYS A 413 -10.14 -16.45 18.39
CA LYS A 413 -11.20 -15.85 19.22
C LYS A 413 -11.37 -16.59 20.54
N ALA A 414 -11.38 -17.93 20.52
CA ALA A 414 -11.45 -18.74 21.74
C ALA A 414 -10.16 -18.63 22.59
N GLU A 415 -8.99 -18.57 21.96
CA GLU A 415 -7.69 -18.47 22.65
C GLU A 415 -7.52 -17.15 23.40
N ILE A 416 -7.93 -16.02 22.81
CA ILE A 416 -7.76 -14.70 23.44
C ILE A 416 -8.92 -14.32 24.38
N GLY A 417 -10.08 -14.97 24.23
CA GLY A 417 -11.23 -14.82 25.13
C GLY A 417 -11.60 -13.35 25.39
N GLU A 418 -11.72 -12.99 26.68
CA GLU A 418 -12.11 -11.66 27.14
C GLU A 418 -11.11 -10.53 26.79
N MET A 419 -9.92 -10.85 26.27
CA MET A 419 -8.98 -9.84 25.78
C MET A 419 -9.57 -9.06 24.59
N ALA A 420 -10.37 -9.73 23.74
CA ALA A 420 -11.04 -9.11 22.61
C ALA A 420 -12.50 -8.81 22.96
N ARG A 421 -12.93 -7.56 22.75
CA ARG A 421 -14.32 -7.14 23.02
C ARG A 421 -15.28 -7.50 21.89
N ASN A 422 -14.74 -7.72 20.69
CA ASN A 422 -15.49 -7.99 19.48
C ASN A 422 -14.59 -8.65 18.41
N ASP A 423 -15.17 -8.99 17.27
CA ASP A 423 -14.47 -9.64 16.16
C ASP A 423 -13.39 -8.74 15.51
N GLU A 424 -13.52 -7.42 15.63
CA GLU A 424 -12.54 -6.45 15.11
C GLU A 424 -11.24 -6.47 15.93
N ASP A 425 -11.34 -6.64 17.26
CA ASP A 425 -10.20 -6.89 18.13
C ASP A 425 -9.54 -8.23 17.77
N VAL A 426 -10.31 -9.28 17.51
CA VAL A 426 -9.76 -10.58 17.06
C VAL A 426 -8.98 -10.42 15.76
N LEU A 427 -9.54 -9.72 14.76
CA LEU A 427 -8.86 -9.45 13.48
C LEU A 427 -7.58 -8.63 13.68
N SER A 428 -7.61 -7.64 14.57
CA SER A 428 -6.45 -6.83 14.92
C SER A 428 -5.35 -7.67 15.57
N TYR A 429 -5.73 -8.58 16.47
CA TYR A 429 -4.82 -9.52 17.11
C TYR A 429 -4.23 -10.50 16.10
N ILE A 430 -5.03 -11.09 15.22
CA ILE A 430 -4.52 -12.02 14.19
C ILE A 430 -3.48 -11.32 13.30
N ALA A 431 -3.76 -10.08 12.90
CA ALA A 431 -2.85 -9.31 12.05
C ALA A 431 -1.55 -8.91 12.78
N PHE A 432 -1.67 -8.52 14.06
CA PHE A 432 -0.57 -7.94 14.84
C PHE A 432 -0.61 -8.30 16.34
N PRO A 433 -0.34 -9.56 16.74
CA PRO A 433 -0.67 -10.06 18.08
C PRO A 433 -0.12 -9.21 19.23
N GLN A 434 1.20 -8.98 19.26
CA GLN A 434 1.87 -8.23 20.33
C GLN A 434 1.49 -6.75 20.36
N ILE A 435 1.18 -6.17 19.20
CA ILE A 435 0.80 -4.76 19.09
C ILE A 435 -0.63 -4.59 19.60
N ALA A 436 -1.52 -5.47 19.15
CA ALA A 436 -2.92 -5.48 19.52
C ALA A 436 -3.09 -5.71 21.03
N GLU A 437 -2.39 -6.70 21.60
CA GLU A 437 -2.41 -6.96 23.04
C GLU A 437 -1.99 -5.73 23.86
N LYS A 438 -0.88 -5.08 23.45
CA LYS A 438 -0.44 -3.83 24.07
C LYS A 438 -1.51 -2.73 23.96
N PHE A 439 -2.08 -2.57 22.77
CA PHE A 439 -3.12 -1.56 22.51
C PHE A 439 -4.38 -1.81 23.35
N PHE A 440 -4.85 -3.06 23.47
CA PHE A 440 -6.02 -3.42 24.27
C PHE A 440 -5.83 -3.09 25.74
N LYS A 441 -4.65 -3.41 26.28
CA LYS A 441 -4.28 -3.05 27.66
C LYS A 441 -4.28 -1.53 27.86
N GLU A 442 -3.66 -0.78 26.96
CA GLU A 442 -3.63 0.69 27.04
C GLU A 442 -5.03 1.31 26.91
N ARG A 443 -5.91 0.70 26.10
CA ARG A 443 -7.33 1.10 25.99
C ARG A 443 -8.06 0.94 27.32
N GLU A 444 -7.91 -0.21 27.99
CA GLU A 444 -8.51 -0.45 29.31
C GLU A 444 -7.98 0.50 30.39
N GLU A 445 -6.67 0.74 30.42
CA GLU A 445 -6.05 1.67 31.36
C GLU A 445 -6.55 3.11 31.17
N ARG A 446 -6.76 3.53 29.92
CA ARG A 446 -7.28 4.88 29.61
C ARG A 446 -8.76 5.03 29.97
N GLU A 447 -9.56 4.01 29.71
CA GLU A 447 -10.99 4.00 30.05
C GLU A 447 -11.20 3.95 31.57
N SER A 448 -10.44 3.15 32.30
CA SER A 448 -10.53 3.06 33.77
C SER A 448 -10.09 4.34 34.50
N LYS A 449 -9.22 5.16 33.88
CA LYS A 449 -8.77 6.46 34.42
C LYS A 449 -9.73 7.62 34.09
N THR A 450 -10.77 7.39 33.29
CA THR A 450 -11.72 8.44 32.88
C THR A 450 -12.96 8.39 33.77
N VAL A 451 -13.21 9.44 34.57
CA VAL A 451 -14.43 9.56 35.41
C VAL A 451 -15.46 10.43 34.69
N ASN A 452 -16.60 9.83 34.33
CA ASN A 452 -17.75 10.58 33.85
C ASN A 452 -18.57 11.07 35.05
N TYR A 453 -18.78 12.38 35.17
CA TYR A 453 -19.67 12.97 36.17
C TYR A 453 -20.69 13.89 35.48
N THR A 454 -21.90 13.96 36.04
CA THR A 454 -22.96 14.86 35.56
C THR A 454 -23.12 15.98 36.58
N ILE A 455 -22.99 17.24 36.14
CA ILE A 455 -23.31 18.40 36.99
C ILE A 455 -24.79 18.72 36.80
N THR A 456 -25.59 18.54 37.84
CA THR A 456 -26.97 19.03 37.89
C THR A 456 -27.05 20.26 38.79
N LYS A 457 -27.67 21.33 38.29
CA LYS A 457 -27.98 22.51 39.11
C LYS A 457 -29.01 22.12 40.17
N LYS A 458 -28.72 22.40 41.43
CA LYS A 458 -29.67 22.24 42.53
C LYS A 458 -30.70 23.36 42.43
N GLU A 459 -31.99 23.02 42.36
CA GLU A 459 -33.06 24.00 42.55
C GLU A 459 -33.20 24.24 44.06
N ASP A 460 -33.10 25.51 44.46
CA ASP A 460 -33.27 25.97 45.84
C ASP A 460 -34.74 26.27 46.15
#